data_AF-A0A833H5Z3-F1
#
_entry.id   AF-A0A833H5Z3-F1
#
_cell.length_a   1.000
_cell.length_b   1.000
_cell.length_c   1.000
_cell.angle_alpha   90.00
_cell.angle_beta   90.00
_cell.angle_gamma   90.00
#
_symmetry.space_group_name_H-M   'P 1'
#
loop_
_entity.id
_entity.type
_entity.pdbx_description
1 polymer ?
#
loop_
_entity_poly.entity_id
_entity_poly.type
_entity_poly.pdbx_seq_one_letter_code
_entity_poly.pdbx_strand_id
1 'polypeptide(L)'
;MTDETMTDTDAPEWPDPADKAHAVEQAKRIRDQAAKGGLRFEAYLPPELALWLLDRIEQGIFLDPSEAVFVILGEHEELEPHADLRRELFKRMIQAAADDPRPGISGEEMMKRLREASKGAQQEPARWEKRSRR
;
A
#
# COMPACT_ATOMS: atom_id res chain seq x y z
N MET A 1 37.94 -23.25 12.17
CA MET A 1 37.37 -21.90 11.99
C MET A 1 36.21 -22.10 11.03
N THR A 2 35.04 -22.36 11.58
CA THR A 2 33.85 -22.77 10.83
C THR A 2 33.24 -21.52 10.20
N ASP A 3 33.20 -21.54 8.87
CA ASP A 3 32.46 -20.62 8.03
C ASP A 3 30.99 -21.06 8.09
N GLU A 4 30.20 -20.40 8.94
CA GLU A 4 28.74 -20.56 8.92
C GLU A 4 28.16 -19.49 7.99
N THR A 5 27.94 -19.88 6.74
CA THR A 5 27.00 -19.21 5.86
C THR A 5 25.61 -19.36 6.48
N MET A 6 25.21 -18.38 7.29
CA MET A 6 23.85 -18.25 7.79
C MET A 6 22.96 -17.89 6.61
N THR A 7 22.59 -18.91 5.83
CA THR A 7 21.59 -18.82 4.77
C THR A 7 20.29 -18.35 5.39
N ASP A 8 19.84 -17.18 4.94
CA ASP A 8 18.56 -16.52 5.23
C ASP A 8 17.38 -17.32 4.63
N THR A 9 17.34 -18.63 4.89
CA THR A 9 16.38 -19.60 4.31
C THR A 9 15.17 -19.82 5.21
N ASP A 10 15.21 -19.37 6.47
CA ASP A 10 14.13 -19.55 7.46
C ASP A 10 13.21 -18.33 7.61
N ALA A 11 13.40 -17.27 6.82
CA ALA A 11 12.42 -16.20 6.76
C ALA A 11 11.17 -16.71 6.03
N PRO A 12 9.98 -16.73 6.65
CA PRO A 12 8.77 -17.15 5.97
C PRO A 12 8.57 -16.27 4.72
N GLU A 13 8.39 -16.91 3.56
CA GLU A 13 8.14 -16.22 2.30
C GLU A 13 6.94 -15.28 2.49
N TRP A 14 7.17 -13.98 2.33
CA TRP A 14 6.14 -12.95 2.49
C TRP A 14 5.68 -12.44 1.11
N PRO A 15 4.36 -12.39 0.84
CA PRO A 15 3.27 -12.94 1.65
C PRO A 15 3.28 -14.47 1.63
N ASP A 16 2.70 -15.11 2.67
CA ASP A 16 2.58 -16.56 2.76
C ASP A 16 1.96 -17.12 1.46
N PRO A 17 2.60 -18.12 0.79
CA PRO A 17 2.06 -18.72 -0.41
C PRO A 17 0.61 -19.21 -0.27
N ALA A 18 0.21 -19.66 0.93
CA ALA A 18 -1.16 -20.06 1.23
C ALA A 18 -2.13 -18.87 1.22
N ASP A 19 -1.73 -17.71 1.78
CA ASP A 19 -2.53 -16.48 1.74
C ASP A 19 -2.71 -16.00 0.30
N LYS A 20 -1.64 -16.06 -0.51
CA LYS A 20 -1.69 -15.73 -1.93
C LYS A 20 -2.64 -16.66 -2.69
N ALA A 21 -2.54 -17.97 -2.46
CA ALA A 21 -3.42 -18.96 -3.09
C ALA A 21 -4.89 -18.73 -2.71
N HIS A 22 -5.14 -18.47 -1.42
CA HIS A 22 -6.48 -18.13 -0.93
C HIS A 22 -7.05 -16.88 -1.62
N ALA A 23 -6.25 -15.81 -1.72
CA ALA A 23 -6.68 -14.56 -2.36
C ALA A 23 -7.04 -14.77 -3.85
N VAL A 24 -6.23 -15.56 -4.57
CA VAL A 24 -6.51 -15.91 -5.98
C VAL A 24 -7.80 -16.70 -6.12
N GLU A 25 -8.03 -17.71 -5.29
CA GLU A 25 -9.25 -18.52 -5.33
C GLU A 25 -10.49 -17.72 -4.92
N GLN A 26 -10.37 -16.82 -3.94
CA GLN A 26 -11.44 -15.89 -3.57
C GLN A 26 -11.78 -14.96 -4.74
N ALA A 27 -10.78 -14.36 -5.40
CA ALA A 27 -10.99 -13.48 -6.54
C ALA A 27 -11.73 -14.18 -7.70
N LYS A 28 -11.35 -15.44 -8.00
CA LYS A 28 -12.08 -16.25 -9.00
C LYS A 28 -13.53 -16.47 -8.60
N ARG A 29 -13.77 -16.84 -7.34
CA ARG A 29 -15.10 -17.16 -6.82
C ARG A 29 -16.07 -15.97 -6.87
N ILE A 30 -15.59 -14.76 -6.58
CA ILE A 30 -16.44 -13.56 -6.52
C ILE A 30 -16.53 -12.78 -7.84
N ARG A 31 -15.80 -13.20 -8.89
CA ARG A 31 -15.68 -12.47 -10.15
C ARG A 31 -17.03 -12.16 -10.80
N ASP A 32 -17.92 -13.15 -10.90
CA ASP A 32 -19.23 -12.97 -11.55
C ASP A 32 -20.15 -12.03 -10.74
N GLN A 33 -20.02 -12.04 -9.41
CA GLN A 33 -20.74 -11.10 -8.54
C GLN A 33 -20.18 -9.69 -8.71
N ALA A 34 -18.86 -9.54 -8.73
CA ALA A 34 -18.20 -8.25 -8.94
C ALA A 34 -18.54 -7.65 -10.30
N ALA A 35 -18.61 -8.46 -11.37
CA ALA A 35 -18.99 -8.00 -12.70
C ALA A 35 -20.42 -7.43 -12.76
N LYS A 36 -21.33 -7.90 -11.90
CA LYS A 36 -22.74 -7.48 -11.87
C LYS A 36 -23.01 -6.35 -10.88
N GLY A 37 -22.29 -6.31 -9.76
CA GLY A 37 -22.60 -5.44 -8.63
C GLY A 37 -21.44 -4.59 -8.11
N GLY A 38 -20.27 -4.65 -8.74
CA GLY A 38 -19.04 -4.06 -8.23
C GLY A 38 -18.47 -4.83 -7.03
N LEU A 39 -17.33 -4.36 -6.54
CA LEU A 39 -16.63 -4.91 -5.37
C LEU A 39 -16.62 -3.89 -4.23
N ARG A 40 -17.02 -4.32 -3.03
CA ARG A 40 -16.84 -3.56 -1.80
C ARG A 40 -15.74 -4.20 -0.96
N PHE A 41 -14.83 -3.39 -0.47
CA PHE A 41 -13.77 -3.80 0.45
C PHE A 41 -13.44 -2.66 1.41
N GLU A 42 -12.64 -2.97 2.42
CA GLU A 42 -12.07 -2.00 3.36
C GLU A 42 -10.55 -2.06 3.25
N ALA A 43 -9.90 -0.91 3.37
CA ALA A 43 -8.45 -0.81 3.34
C ALA A 43 -7.97 0.07 4.49
N TYR A 44 -6.91 -0.37 5.15
CA TYR A 44 -6.16 0.45 6.07
C TYR A 44 -5.17 1.32 5.27
N LEU A 45 -5.15 2.62 5.57
CA LEU A 45 -4.15 3.54 5.04
C LEU A 45 -3.11 3.83 6.14
N PRO A 46 -1.81 3.68 5.86
CA PRO A 46 -0.76 4.16 6.75
C PRO A 46 -0.92 5.67 7.03
N PRO A 47 -0.46 6.18 8.19
CA PRO A 47 -0.76 7.55 8.62
C PRO A 47 -0.43 8.63 7.59
N GLU A 48 0.72 8.56 6.92
CA GLU A 48 1.11 9.53 5.89
C GLU A 48 0.13 9.56 4.71
N LEU A 49 -0.32 8.39 4.26
CA LEU A 49 -1.28 8.27 3.17
C LEU A 49 -2.69 8.71 3.60
N ALA A 50 -3.07 8.39 4.84
CA ALA A 50 -4.33 8.85 5.42
C ALA A 50 -4.38 10.39 5.50
N LEU A 51 -3.33 11.03 6.02
CA LEU A 51 -3.23 12.49 6.09
C LEU A 51 -3.26 13.13 4.71
N TRP A 52 -2.47 12.60 3.76
CA TRP A 52 -2.48 13.09 2.39
C TRP A 52 -3.88 13.05 1.79
N LEU A 53 -4.64 11.96 2.00
CA LEU A 53 -6.00 11.84 1.49
C LEU A 53 -6.96 12.84 2.15
N LEU A 54 -6.85 13.02 3.47
CA LEU A 54 -7.66 13.99 4.20
C LEU A 54 -7.40 15.43 3.71
N ASP A 55 -6.14 15.80 3.47
CA ASP A 55 -5.79 17.11 2.91
C ASP A 55 -6.47 17.38 1.56
N ARG A 56 -6.61 16.34 0.69
CA ARG A 56 -7.31 16.48 -0.59
C ARG A 56 -8.80 16.72 -0.41
N ILE A 57 -9.40 16.10 0.60
CA ILE A 57 -10.81 16.31 0.93
C ILE A 57 -11.01 17.72 1.51
N GLU A 58 -10.13 18.17 2.41
CA GLU A 58 -10.16 19.53 2.96
C GLU A 58 -10.00 20.61 1.88
N GLN A 59 -9.21 20.33 0.84
CA GLN A 59 -9.03 21.18 -0.34
C GLN A 59 -10.21 21.13 -1.32
N GLY A 60 -11.21 20.27 -1.10
CA GLY A 60 -12.35 20.09 -1.98
C GLY A 60 -12.03 19.38 -3.30
N ILE A 61 -10.90 18.67 -3.38
CA ILE A 61 -10.52 17.87 -4.57
C ILE A 61 -11.38 16.60 -4.64
N PHE A 62 -11.64 15.98 -3.47
CA PHE A 62 -12.54 14.85 -3.32
C PHE A 62 -13.59 15.14 -2.25
N LEU A 63 -14.77 14.59 -2.41
CA LEU A 63 -15.88 14.65 -1.45
C LEU A 63 -15.65 13.70 -0.27
N ASP A 64 -15.18 12.49 -0.54
CA ASP A 64 -14.93 11.46 0.47
C ASP A 64 -13.85 10.45 0.01
N PRO A 65 -13.35 9.57 0.92
CA PRO A 65 -12.37 8.55 0.57
C PRO A 65 -12.83 7.55 -0.51
N SER A 66 -14.13 7.30 -0.64
CA SER A 66 -14.64 6.36 -1.65
C SER A 66 -14.55 6.97 -3.05
N GLU A 67 -14.84 8.26 -3.20
CA GLU A 67 -14.63 8.99 -4.46
C GLU A 67 -13.13 9.02 -4.83
N ALA A 68 -12.28 9.35 -3.87
CA ALA A 68 -10.83 9.39 -4.11
C ALA A 68 -10.29 8.03 -4.60
N VAL A 69 -10.68 6.93 -3.94
CA VAL A 69 -10.28 5.58 -4.37
C VAL A 69 -10.81 5.25 -5.76
N PHE A 70 -12.06 5.61 -6.07
CA PHE A 70 -12.63 5.39 -7.40
C PHE A 70 -11.83 6.12 -8.49
N VAL A 71 -11.51 7.40 -8.29
CA VAL A 71 -10.73 8.21 -9.24
C VAL A 71 -9.31 7.66 -9.40
N ILE A 72 -8.60 7.44 -8.29
CA ILE A 72 -7.19 6.99 -8.30
C ILE A 72 -7.05 5.59 -8.93
N LEU A 73 -8.00 4.68 -8.70
CA LEU A 73 -7.98 3.36 -9.35
C LEU A 73 -8.21 3.47 -10.87
N GLY A 74 -9.07 4.37 -11.31
CA GLY A 74 -9.26 4.65 -12.74
C GLY A 74 -7.99 5.23 -13.37
N GLU A 75 -7.36 6.21 -12.73
CA GLU A 75 -6.07 6.76 -13.18
C GLU A 75 -4.98 5.68 -13.26
N HIS A 76 -4.98 4.72 -12.32
CA HIS A 76 -4.04 3.60 -12.36
C HIS A 76 -4.29 2.67 -13.54
N GLU A 77 -5.55 2.29 -13.80
CA GLU A 77 -5.95 1.48 -14.94
C GLU A 77 -5.56 2.16 -16.26
N GLU A 78 -5.85 3.45 -16.40
CA GLU A 78 -5.50 4.24 -17.58
C GLU A 78 -3.98 4.30 -17.82
N LEU A 79 -3.19 4.29 -16.74
CA LEU A 79 -1.72 4.33 -16.83
C LEU A 79 -1.09 2.97 -17.20
N GLU A 80 -1.79 1.84 -17.00
CA GLU A 80 -1.27 0.49 -17.29
C GLU A 80 -0.70 0.30 -18.71
N PRO A 81 -1.39 0.69 -19.80
CA PRO A 81 -0.85 0.55 -21.16
C PRO A 81 0.36 1.46 -21.43
N HIS A 82 0.58 2.50 -20.63
CA HIS A 82 1.66 3.48 -20.79
C HIS A 82 2.92 3.07 -20.03
N ALA A 83 3.53 1.96 -20.45
CA ALA A 83 4.71 1.39 -19.81
C ALA A 83 5.93 2.33 -19.83
N ASP A 84 6.01 3.23 -20.79
CA ASP A 84 7.03 4.29 -20.88
C ASP A 84 6.85 5.34 -19.78
N LEU A 85 5.62 5.83 -19.56
CA LEU A 85 5.30 6.79 -18.50
C LEU A 85 5.55 6.19 -17.12
N ARG A 86 5.10 4.95 -16.89
CA ARG A 86 5.37 4.25 -15.62
C ARG A 86 6.86 4.11 -15.34
N ARG A 87 7.66 3.79 -16.36
CA ARG A 87 9.11 3.65 -16.25
C ARG A 87 9.76 4.99 -15.94
N GLU A 88 9.31 6.05 -16.59
CA GLU A 88 9.83 7.40 -16.36
C GLU A 88 9.49 7.89 -14.95
N LEU A 89 8.26 7.66 -14.47
CA LEU A 89 7.87 7.95 -13.08
C LEU A 89 8.77 7.18 -12.09
N PHE A 90 8.96 5.88 -12.31
CA PHE A 90 9.83 5.07 -11.46
C PHE A 90 11.28 5.56 -11.46
N LYS A 91 11.82 5.93 -12.63
CA LYS A 91 13.15 6.52 -12.75
C LYS A 91 13.28 7.82 -11.94
N ARG A 92 12.28 8.71 -12.02
CA ARG A 92 12.26 9.96 -11.24
C ARG A 92 12.19 9.70 -9.74
N MET A 93 11.42 8.69 -9.30
CA MET A 93 11.38 8.29 -7.89
C MET A 93 12.74 7.81 -7.41
N ILE A 94 13.45 6.98 -8.19
CA ILE A 94 14.80 6.53 -7.85
C ILE A 94 15.76 7.72 -7.77
N GLN A 95 15.70 8.63 -8.74
CA GLN A 95 16.55 9.82 -8.74
C GLN A 95 16.29 10.71 -7.53
N ALA A 96 15.02 10.97 -7.20
CA ALA A 96 14.65 11.74 -6.02
C ALA A 96 15.13 11.08 -4.71
N ALA A 97 15.09 9.75 -4.62
CA ALA A 97 15.62 9.02 -3.48
C ALA A 97 17.16 9.06 -3.40
N ALA A 98 17.85 9.04 -4.55
CA ALA A 98 19.31 9.15 -4.62
C ALA A 98 19.80 10.58 -4.29
N ASP A 99 19.00 11.59 -4.66
CA ASP A 99 19.27 13.00 -4.38
C ASP A 99 18.82 13.44 -2.97
N ASP A 100 18.24 12.53 -2.19
CA ASP A 100 17.79 12.82 -0.82
C ASP A 100 19.01 13.17 0.06
N PRO A 101 19.07 14.39 0.65
CA PRO A 101 20.22 14.81 1.44
C PRO A 101 20.30 14.13 2.82
N ARG A 102 19.26 13.40 3.23
CA ARG A 102 19.24 12.69 4.52
C ARG A 102 20.28 11.56 4.49
N PRO A 103 21.00 11.34 5.60
CA PRO A 103 21.96 10.24 5.66
C PRO A 103 21.22 8.90 5.51
N GLY A 104 21.79 8.01 4.70
CA GLY A 104 21.32 6.64 4.58
C GLY A 104 21.36 5.91 5.93
N ILE A 105 20.46 4.93 6.09
CA ILE A 105 20.46 4.00 7.23
C ILE A 105 20.94 2.62 6.76
N SER A 106 21.63 1.88 7.63
CA SER A 106 21.98 0.50 7.32
C SER A 106 20.71 -0.38 7.29
N GLY A 107 20.78 -1.50 6.57
CA GLY A 107 19.69 -2.48 6.57
C GLY A 107 19.38 -3.00 7.98
N GLU A 108 20.40 -3.22 8.80
CA GLU A 108 20.22 -3.65 10.20
C GLU A 108 19.49 -2.60 11.05
N GLU A 109 19.88 -1.33 10.92
CA GLU A 109 19.24 -0.21 11.62
C GLU A 109 17.79 -0.04 11.16
N MET A 110 17.52 -0.18 9.85
CA MET A 110 16.16 -0.19 9.31
C MET A 110 15.32 -1.33 9.93
N MET A 111 15.85 -2.55 9.93
CA MET A 111 15.15 -3.71 10.48
C MET A 111 14.92 -3.58 11.98
N LYS A 112 15.85 -2.95 12.72
CA LYS A 112 15.68 -2.65 14.13
C LYS A 112 14.53 -1.65 14.34
N ARG A 113 14.50 -0.55 13.58
CA ARG A 113 13.42 0.44 13.63
C ARG A 113 12.05 -0.16 13.32
N LEU A 114 11.96 -1.02 12.31
CA LEU A 114 10.72 -1.73 11.98
C LEU A 114 10.25 -2.62 13.14
N ARG A 115 11.17 -3.38 13.76
CA ARG A 115 10.85 -4.20 14.94
C ARG A 115 10.47 -3.40 16.17
N GLU A 116 11.02 -2.20 16.34
CA GLU A 116 10.64 -1.29 17.42
C GLU A 116 9.26 -0.69 17.16
N ALA A 117 8.99 -0.24 15.93
CA ALA A 117 7.68 0.25 15.51
C ALA A 117 6.58 -0.82 15.66
N SER A 118 6.90 -2.10 15.40
CA SER A 118 5.95 -3.20 15.56
C SER A 118 5.65 -3.57 17.02
N LYS A 119 6.47 -3.14 17.99
CA LYS A 119 6.29 -3.40 19.43
C LYS A 119 5.39 -2.36 20.13
N GLY A 120 5.20 -1.19 19.53
CA GLY A 120 4.33 -0.16 20.07
C GLY A 120 2.86 -0.60 20.01
N ALA A 121 2.06 -0.19 21.00
CA ALA A 121 0.61 -0.31 20.90
C ALA A 121 0.15 0.58 19.73
N GLN A 122 -0.40 -0.04 18.68
CA GLN A 122 -0.97 0.70 17.57
C GLN A 122 -2.15 1.51 18.09
N GLN A 123 -2.14 2.82 17.84
CA GLN A 123 -3.32 3.64 18.10
C GLN A 123 -4.46 3.18 17.21
N GLU A 124 -5.70 3.30 17.69
CA GLU A 124 -6.85 2.95 16.88
C GLU A 124 -6.89 3.81 15.61
N PRO A 125 -7.06 3.20 14.42
CA PRO A 125 -7.14 3.95 13.18
C PRO A 125 -8.42 4.78 13.15
N ALA A 126 -8.31 6.00 12.63
CA ALA A 126 -9.47 6.83 12.35
C ALA A 126 -10.41 6.14 11.34
N ARG A 127 -11.72 6.33 11.53
CA ARG A 127 -12.76 5.77 10.67
C ARG A 127 -13.54 6.89 10.00
N TRP A 128 -13.74 6.79 8.69
CA TRP A 128 -14.57 7.73 7.95
C TRP A 128 -16.06 7.46 8.22
N GLU A 129 -16.76 8.43 8.79
CA GLU A 129 -18.19 8.32 9.06
C GLU A 129 -19.01 8.77 7.85
N LYS A 130 -19.86 7.88 7.33
CA LYS A 130 -20.79 8.25 6.27
C LYS A 130 -21.93 9.08 6.85
N ARG A 131 -22.15 10.26 6.27
CA ARG A 131 -23.34 11.05 6.59
C ARG A 131 -24.59 10.24 6.26
N SER A 132 -25.45 10.04 7.24
CA SER A 132 -26.80 9.52 7.01
C SER A 132 -27.54 10.49 6.08
N ARG A 133 -28.06 9.97 4.96
CA ARG A 133 -28.95 10.74 4.10
C ARG A 133 -30.17 11.12 4.94
N ARG A 134 -30.46 12.42 5.05
CA ARG A 134 -31.76 12.92 5.55
C ARG A 134 -32.82 12.72 4.49
#